data_AF-A0A5M6D0Y9-F1
#
_entry.id   AF-A0A5M6D0Y9-F1
#
_cell.length_a   1.000
_cell.length_b   1.000
_cell.length_c   1.000
_cell.angle_alpha   90.00
_cell.angle_beta   90.00
_cell.angle_gamma   90.00
#
_symmetry.space_group_name_H-M   'P 1'
#
loop_
_entity.id
_entity.type
_entity.pdbx_description
1 polymer ?
#
loop_
_entity_poly.entity_id
_entity_poly.type
_entity_poly.pdbx_seq_one_letter_code
_entity_poly.pdbx_strand_id
1 'polypeptide(L)'
;MTRPAELYILYFLLLMLSLNALVGGGALILDPQGSLMDLNPDWLQNTPFNSYLVPGLLLFTFIGLLPLFALISLLFRPNWHWANVLNIFADKYWGWTYSLFTGIILITWIIVQEMLTHYFLLHTVFIIMGILIILLTLLPRVQKYYSQHH
;
A
#
# COMPACT_ATOMS: atom_id res chain seq x y z
N MET A 1 -1.69 -27.40 -1.26
CA MET A 1 -2.01 -26.69 -2.52
C MET A 1 -0.73 -26.04 -3.03
N THR A 2 -0.44 -26.14 -4.32
CA THR A 2 0.67 -25.41 -4.95
C THR A 2 0.40 -23.91 -4.92
N ARG A 3 1.46 -23.08 -4.85
CA ARG A 3 1.33 -21.62 -4.85
C ARG A 3 0.79 -21.14 -6.21
N PRO A 4 -0.34 -20.41 -6.26
CA PRO A 4 -0.82 -19.78 -7.50
C PRO A 4 0.24 -18.84 -8.09
N ALA A 5 0.37 -18.81 -9.42
CA ALA A 5 1.33 -17.94 -10.11
C ALA A 5 1.03 -16.44 -9.88
N GLU A 6 -0.25 -16.13 -9.70
CA GLU A 6 -0.81 -14.81 -9.44
C GLU A 6 -0.25 -14.19 -8.15
N LEU A 7 0.18 -15.02 -7.19
CA LEU A 7 0.83 -14.55 -5.96
C LEU A 7 2.19 -13.93 -6.20
N TYR A 8 2.97 -14.42 -7.16
CA TYR A 8 4.29 -13.83 -7.44
C TYR A 8 4.15 -12.41 -7.98
N ILE A 9 3.13 -12.17 -8.80
CA ILE A 9 2.79 -10.82 -9.28
C ILE A 9 2.35 -9.96 -8.09
N LEU A 10 1.46 -10.47 -7.24
CA LEU A 10 1.03 -9.74 -6.04
C LEU A 10 2.22 -9.38 -5.13
N TYR A 11 3.15 -10.32 -4.91
CA TYR A 11 4.34 -10.08 -4.10
C TYR A 11 5.24 -9.00 -4.70
N PHE A 12 5.45 -9.06 -6.01
CA PHE A 12 6.23 -8.06 -6.72
C PHE A 12 5.59 -6.67 -6.60
N LEU A 13 4.28 -6.56 -6.79
CA LEU A 13 3.57 -5.29 -6.65
C LEU A 13 3.67 -4.76 -5.21
N LEU A 14 3.39 -5.57 -4.19
CA LEU A 14 3.50 -5.14 -2.79
C LEU A 14 4.92 -4.68 -2.45
N LEU A 15 5.95 -5.39 -2.92
CA LEU A 15 7.35 -5.03 -2.71
C LEU A 15 7.69 -3.69 -3.37
N MET A 16 7.36 -3.55 -4.66
CA MET A 16 7.62 -2.30 -5.40
C MET A 16 6.91 -1.12 -4.76
N LEU A 17 5.65 -1.28 -4.36
CA LEU A 17 4.89 -0.24 -3.68
C LEU A 17 5.56 0.18 -2.38
N SER A 18 5.92 -0.81 -1.56
CA SER A 18 6.56 -0.58 -0.26
C SER A 18 7.88 0.16 -0.41
N LEU A 19 8.75 -0.28 -1.31
CA LEU A 19 10.06 0.34 -1.50
C LEU A 19 9.94 1.79 -1.97
N ASN A 20 9.08 2.06 -2.96
CA ASN A 20 8.88 3.42 -3.45
C ASN A 20 8.31 4.34 -2.36
N ALA A 21 7.33 3.88 -1.60
CA ALA A 21 6.70 4.67 -0.56
C ALA A 21 7.58 4.87 0.69
N LEU A 22 8.40 3.88 1.05
CA LEU A 22 9.36 4.02 2.15
C LEU A 22 10.49 5.00 1.79
N VAL A 23 11.01 4.93 0.56
CA VAL A 23 12.03 5.87 0.09
C VAL A 23 11.44 7.27 -0.04
N GLY A 24 10.30 7.41 -0.74
CA GLY A 24 9.66 8.72 -0.94
C GLY A 24 9.14 9.33 0.36
N GLY A 25 8.41 8.56 1.16
CA GLY A 25 7.92 9.01 2.47
C GLY A 25 9.06 9.33 3.43
N GLY A 26 10.14 8.53 3.42
CA GLY A 26 11.33 8.77 4.24
C GLY A 26 12.04 10.06 3.85
N ALA A 27 12.20 10.33 2.55
CA ALA A 27 12.78 11.59 2.07
C ALA A 27 11.95 12.80 2.51
N LEU A 28 10.61 12.73 2.43
CA LEU A 28 9.71 13.78 2.90
C LEU A 28 9.72 13.98 4.42
N ILE A 29 9.97 12.91 5.19
CA ILE A 29 10.10 13.01 6.65
C ILE A 29 11.43 13.66 7.03
N LEU A 30 12.52 13.29 6.36
CA LEU A 30 13.86 13.80 6.60
C LEU A 30 14.01 15.27 6.15
N ASP A 31 13.35 15.62 5.05
CA ASP A 31 13.26 16.99 4.56
C ASP A 31 11.82 17.38 4.23
N PRO A 32 11.08 17.89 5.24
CA PRO A 32 9.69 18.31 5.09
C PRO A 32 9.49 19.50 4.14
N GLN A 33 10.55 20.18 3.70
CA GLN A 33 10.46 21.24 2.70
C GLN A 33 10.51 20.69 1.27
N GLY A 34 10.86 19.40 1.10
CA GLY A 34 10.80 18.71 -0.19
C GLY A 34 12.01 18.95 -1.10
N SER A 35 13.06 19.62 -0.63
CA SER A 35 14.26 19.91 -1.44
C SER A 35 15.02 18.64 -1.84
N LEU A 36 15.05 17.61 -0.99
CA LEU A 36 15.64 16.30 -1.32
C LEU A 36 15.00 15.61 -2.54
N MET A 37 13.76 15.98 -2.88
CA MET A 37 13.00 15.40 -3.98
C MET A 37 12.64 16.45 -5.05
N ASP A 38 13.29 17.62 -5.02
CA ASP A 38 13.02 18.77 -5.91
C ASP A 38 11.52 19.15 -5.99
N LEU A 39 10.80 19.01 -4.88
CA LEU A 39 9.37 19.34 -4.83
C LEU A 39 9.17 20.83 -4.65
N ASN A 40 8.21 21.40 -5.38
CA ASN A 40 7.86 22.80 -5.21
C ASN A 40 6.98 22.95 -3.95
N PRO A 41 7.35 23.77 -2.95
CA PRO A 41 6.50 24.05 -1.78
C PRO A 41 5.11 24.57 -2.14
N ASP A 42 4.97 25.22 -3.30
CA ASP A 42 3.69 25.78 -3.76
C ASP A 42 2.62 24.72 -4.01
N TRP A 43 3.00 23.44 -4.20
CA TRP A 43 2.02 22.35 -4.35
C TRP A 43 1.18 22.14 -3.09
N LEU A 44 1.63 22.65 -1.95
CA LEU A 44 0.89 22.57 -0.68
C LEU A 44 -0.09 23.75 -0.48
N GLN A 45 -0.09 24.79 -1.33
CA GLN A 45 -0.89 26.01 -1.12
C GLN A 45 -2.39 25.75 -0.99
N ASN A 46 -2.90 24.72 -1.68
CA ASN A 46 -4.32 24.34 -1.65
C ASN A 46 -4.62 23.21 -0.65
N THR A 47 -3.65 22.84 0.18
CA THR A 47 -3.73 21.74 1.14
C THR A 47 -3.83 22.26 2.57
N PRO A 48 -4.34 21.46 3.52
CA PRO A 48 -4.30 21.84 4.94
C PRO A 48 -2.90 21.71 5.56
N PHE A 49 -1.86 21.40 4.77
CA PHE A 49 -0.52 21.09 5.27
C PHE A 49 0.45 22.23 4.98
N ASN A 50 1.22 22.61 6.01
CA ASN A 50 2.28 23.62 5.87
C ASN A 50 3.65 23.04 5.48
N SER A 51 3.76 21.70 5.39
CA SER A 51 4.98 20.98 5.01
C SER A 51 4.65 19.58 4.54
N TYR A 52 5.61 18.91 3.89
CA TYR A 52 5.48 17.54 3.42
C TYR A 52 5.60 16.48 4.54
N LEU A 53 5.79 16.87 5.80
CA LEU A 53 5.94 15.93 6.92
C LEU A 53 4.74 14.98 7.05
N VAL A 54 3.53 15.54 7.09
CA VAL A 54 2.30 14.74 7.28
C VAL A 54 2.04 13.83 6.09
N PRO A 55 2.09 14.33 4.83
CA PRO A 55 2.05 13.45 3.66
C PRO A 55 3.15 12.37 3.68
N GLY A 56 4.37 12.72 4.05
CA GLY A 56 5.50 11.81 4.16
C GLY A 56 5.27 10.69 5.17
N LEU A 57 4.73 11.02 6.35
CA LEU A 57 4.35 10.02 7.37
C LEU A 57 3.26 9.08 6.86
N LEU A 58 2.20 9.61 6.24
CA LEU A 58 1.11 8.79 5.70
C LEU A 58 1.62 7.85 4.58
N LEU A 59 2.44 8.38 3.66
CA LEU A 59 3.07 7.62 2.60
C LEU A 59 3.99 6.52 3.17
N PHE A 60 4.89 6.86 4.10
CA PHE A 60 5.82 5.91 4.70
C PHE A 60 5.10 4.79 5.46
N THR A 61 4.06 5.12 6.23
CA THR A 61 3.39 4.17 7.11
C THR A 61 2.33 3.34 6.37
N PHE A 62 1.31 3.98 5.78
CA PHE A 62 0.17 3.29 5.21
C PHE A 62 0.45 2.74 3.81
N ILE A 63 1.33 3.39 3.03
CA ILE A 63 1.68 2.95 1.68
C ILE A 63 3.04 2.25 1.64
N GLY A 64 3.90 2.45 2.66
CA GLY A 64 5.19 1.79 2.79
C GLY A 64 5.15 0.56 3.70
N LEU A 65 4.91 0.76 4.99
CA LEU A 65 4.98 -0.31 5.99
C LEU A 65 3.84 -1.31 5.89
N LEU A 66 2.60 -0.86 5.65
CA LEU A 66 1.44 -1.76 5.54
C LEU A 66 1.58 -2.81 4.40
N PRO A 67 1.89 -2.44 3.14
CA PRO A 67 2.12 -3.44 2.09
C PRO A 67 3.33 -4.34 2.36
N LEU A 68 4.38 -3.82 3.00
CA LEU A 68 5.54 -4.62 3.38
C LEU A 68 5.14 -5.67 4.42
N PHE A 69 4.36 -5.27 5.41
CA PHE A 69 3.80 -6.14 6.42
C PHE A 69 2.89 -7.20 5.79
N ALA A 70 2.02 -6.81 4.86
CA ALA A 70 1.20 -7.72 4.08
C ALA A 70 2.07 -8.71 3.28
N LEU A 71 3.10 -8.25 2.57
CA LEU A 71 4.03 -9.11 1.83
C LEU A 71 4.72 -10.14 2.72
N ILE A 72 5.30 -9.71 3.83
CA ILE A 72 5.94 -10.58 4.82
C ILE A 72 4.93 -11.63 5.33
N SER A 73 3.71 -11.20 5.63
CA SER A 73 2.67 -12.10 6.09
C SER A 73 2.29 -13.18 5.07
N LEU A 74 2.23 -12.83 3.78
CA LEU A 74 1.90 -13.77 2.71
C LEU A 74 3.05 -14.75 2.44
N LEU A 75 4.31 -14.27 2.51
CA LEU A 75 5.50 -15.09 2.29
C LEU A 75 5.73 -16.12 3.39
N PHE A 76 5.65 -15.69 4.65
CA PHE A 76 6.06 -16.49 5.81
C PHE A 76 4.89 -17.11 6.59
N ARG A 77 3.67 -16.60 6.39
CA ARG A 77 2.45 -17.07 7.06
C ARG A 77 2.56 -17.18 8.60
N PRO A 78 3.03 -16.14 9.31
CA PRO A 78 3.10 -16.18 10.77
C PRO A 78 1.71 -16.27 11.43
N ASN A 79 1.62 -17.08 12.49
CA ASN A 79 0.40 -17.27 13.28
C ASN A 79 0.22 -16.19 14.36
N TRP A 80 0.35 -14.93 13.97
CA TRP A 80 0.19 -13.79 14.88
C TRP A 80 -1.28 -13.50 15.14
N HIS A 81 -1.72 -13.79 16.37
CA HIS A 81 -3.12 -13.62 16.76
C HIS A 81 -3.53 -12.13 16.76
N TRP A 82 -2.63 -11.24 17.19
CA TRP A 82 -2.86 -9.80 17.21
C TRP A 82 -3.11 -9.21 15.81
N ALA A 83 -2.53 -9.80 14.76
CA ALA A 83 -2.71 -9.31 13.39
C ALA A 83 -4.14 -9.58 12.85
N ASN A 84 -4.87 -10.52 13.46
CA ASN A 84 -6.28 -10.76 13.14
C ASN A 84 -7.23 -9.68 13.67
N VAL A 85 -6.79 -8.73 14.52
CA VAL A 85 -7.67 -7.70 15.10
C VAL A 85 -8.38 -6.86 14.03
N LEU A 86 -7.70 -6.57 12.91
CA LEU A 86 -8.26 -5.84 11.77
C LEU A 86 -8.75 -6.75 10.65
N ASN A 87 -8.71 -8.07 10.85
CA ASN A 87 -9.17 -9.03 9.85
C ASN A 87 -10.71 -9.12 9.87
N ILE A 88 -11.36 -8.41 8.94
CA ILE A 88 -12.81 -8.44 8.80
C ILE A 88 -13.32 -9.73 8.12
N PHE A 89 -12.43 -10.53 7.54
CA PHE A 89 -12.75 -11.80 6.86
C PHE A 89 -12.30 -12.98 7.71
N ALA A 90 -13.18 -13.44 8.61
CA ALA A 90 -12.88 -14.52 9.56
C ALA A 90 -12.53 -15.86 8.89
N ASP A 91 -12.94 -16.05 7.63
CA ASP A 91 -12.66 -17.23 6.83
C ASP A 91 -11.34 -17.14 6.03
N LYS A 92 -10.63 -16.01 6.10
CA LYS A 92 -9.39 -15.74 5.36
C LYS A 92 -8.24 -15.43 6.31
N TYR A 93 -7.06 -15.88 5.94
CA TYR A 93 -5.83 -15.54 6.64
C TYR A 93 -5.61 -14.03 6.61
N TRP A 94 -5.33 -13.41 7.76
CA TRP A 94 -5.22 -11.95 7.90
C TRP A 94 -4.29 -11.30 6.86
N GLY A 95 -3.19 -11.95 6.46
CA GLY A 95 -2.29 -11.39 5.46
C GLY A 95 -2.96 -11.09 4.13
N TRP A 96 -3.93 -11.91 3.74
CA TRP A 96 -4.76 -11.69 2.57
C TRP A 96 -5.61 -10.41 2.71
N THR A 97 -6.20 -10.20 3.88
CA THR A 97 -7.02 -9.01 4.18
C THR A 97 -6.19 -7.74 4.12
N TYR A 98 -4.96 -7.77 4.62
CA TYR A 98 -4.07 -6.59 4.60
C TYR A 98 -3.57 -6.28 3.18
N SER A 99 -3.42 -7.29 2.31
CA SER A 99 -3.17 -7.05 0.88
C SER A 99 -4.37 -6.38 0.19
N LEU A 100 -5.59 -6.76 0.54
CA LEU A 100 -6.79 -6.10 0.03
C LEU A 100 -6.85 -4.63 0.50
N PHE A 101 -6.62 -4.39 1.80
CA PHE A 101 -6.57 -3.04 2.36
C PHE A 101 -5.49 -2.18 1.70
N THR A 102 -4.32 -2.75 1.39
CA THR A 102 -3.26 -2.03 0.69
C THR A 102 -3.77 -1.40 -0.61
N GLY A 103 -4.44 -2.18 -1.46
CA GLY A 103 -4.92 -1.67 -2.75
C GLY A 103 -6.00 -0.60 -2.59
N ILE A 104 -6.91 -0.77 -1.62
CA ILE A 104 -7.96 0.22 -1.32
C ILE A 104 -7.34 1.52 -0.81
N ILE A 105 -6.46 1.43 0.20
CA ILE A 105 -5.80 2.57 0.82
C ILE A 105 -4.93 3.31 -0.21
N LEU A 106 -4.22 2.59 -1.09
CA LEU A 106 -3.43 3.21 -2.16
C LEU A 106 -4.31 4.05 -3.09
N ILE A 107 -5.43 3.50 -3.56
CA ILE A 107 -6.34 4.23 -4.45
C ILE A 107 -6.91 5.46 -3.73
N THR A 108 -7.38 5.29 -2.49
CA THR A 108 -7.91 6.39 -1.69
C THR A 108 -6.85 7.48 -1.49
N TRP A 109 -5.62 7.10 -1.16
CA TRP A 109 -4.51 8.02 -0.97
C TRP A 109 -4.23 8.84 -2.23
N ILE A 110 -4.11 8.17 -3.39
CA ILE A 110 -3.83 8.87 -4.66
C ILE A 110 -4.97 9.80 -5.06
N ILE A 111 -6.24 9.38 -4.90
CA ILE A 111 -7.39 10.25 -5.19
C ILE A 111 -7.36 11.50 -4.30
N VAL A 112 -7.15 11.33 -2.99
CA VAL A 112 -7.07 12.47 -2.06
C VAL A 112 -5.88 13.38 -2.43
N GLN A 113 -4.73 12.80 -2.76
CA GLN A 113 -3.55 13.55 -3.16
C GLN A 113 -3.79 14.33 -4.47
N GLU A 114 -4.42 13.73 -5.48
CA GLU A 114 -4.80 14.40 -6.73
C GLU A 114 -5.80 15.55 -6.53
N MET A 115 -6.73 15.42 -5.59
CA MET A 115 -7.68 16.49 -5.28
C MET A 115 -7.03 17.69 -4.59
N LEU A 116 -5.96 17.45 -3.83
CA LEU A 116 -5.28 18.46 -3.03
C LEU A 116 -4.08 19.09 -3.74
N THR A 117 -3.47 18.38 -4.68
CA THR A 117 -2.19 18.76 -5.30
C THR A 117 -2.25 18.68 -6.83
N HIS A 118 -1.12 18.91 -7.50
CA HIS A 118 -1.04 18.82 -8.96
C HIS A 118 -1.14 17.36 -9.45
N TYR A 119 -1.74 17.16 -10.62
CA TYR A 119 -1.81 15.85 -11.26
C TYR A 119 -0.47 15.46 -11.88
N PHE A 120 -0.04 14.21 -11.67
CA PHE A 120 1.13 13.63 -12.31
C PHE A 120 0.76 12.29 -12.95
N LEU A 121 1.38 11.96 -14.09
CA LEU A 121 1.20 10.64 -14.75
C LEU A 121 1.48 9.45 -13.81
N LEU A 122 2.37 9.65 -12.85
CA LEU A 122 2.73 8.65 -11.85
C LEU A 122 1.53 8.24 -10.98
N HIS A 123 0.58 9.15 -10.71
CA HIS A 123 -0.63 8.86 -9.96
C HIS A 123 -1.50 7.81 -10.68
N THR A 124 -1.65 7.92 -12.00
CA THR A 124 -2.39 6.93 -12.80
C THR A 124 -1.74 5.54 -12.74
N VAL A 125 -0.40 5.48 -12.77
CA VAL A 125 0.33 4.20 -12.60
C VAL A 125 0.01 3.57 -11.24
N PHE A 126 0.01 4.36 -10.16
CA PHE A 126 -0.29 3.86 -8.81
C PHE A 126 -1.77 3.49 -8.62
N ILE A 127 -2.72 4.18 -9.26
CA ILE A 127 -4.13 3.76 -9.28
C ILE A 127 -4.27 2.39 -9.95
N ILE A 128 -3.67 2.20 -11.13
CA ILE A 128 -3.67 0.90 -11.82
C ILE A 128 -3.04 -0.17 -10.94
N MET A 129 -1.93 0.14 -10.29
CA MET A 129 -1.27 -0.77 -9.35
C MET A 129 -2.18 -1.16 -8.17
N GLY A 130 -2.91 -0.22 -7.57
CA GLY A 130 -3.88 -0.49 -6.51
C GLY A 130 -5.02 -1.38 -6.99
N ILE A 131 -5.55 -1.15 -8.19
CA ILE A 131 -6.58 -1.99 -8.81
C ILE A 131 -6.04 -3.40 -9.02
N LEU A 132 -4.83 -3.56 -9.57
CA LEU A 132 -4.22 -4.86 -9.78
C LEU A 132 -4.00 -5.62 -8.46
N ILE A 133 -3.57 -4.93 -7.40
CA ILE A 133 -3.43 -5.54 -6.07
C ILE A 133 -4.78 -6.07 -5.57
N ILE A 134 -5.86 -5.29 -5.69
CA ILE A 134 -7.22 -5.72 -5.32
C ILE A 134 -7.63 -6.94 -6.16
N LEU A 135 -7.53 -6.85 -7.49
CA LEU A 135 -7.96 -7.92 -8.39
C LEU A 135 -7.21 -9.22 -8.13
N LEU A 136 -5.87 -9.19 -8.03
CA LEU A 136 -5.04 -10.37 -7.76
C LEU A 136 -5.37 -10.97 -6.38
N THR A 137 -5.59 -10.13 -5.36
CA THR A 137 -5.98 -10.59 -4.02
C THR A 137 -7.34 -11.30 -4.06
N LEU A 138 -8.31 -10.75 -4.81
CA LEU A 138 -9.65 -11.31 -4.95
C LEU A 138 -9.75 -12.49 -5.92
N LEU A 139 -8.68 -12.92 -6.60
CA LEU A 139 -8.76 -14.08 -7.49
C LEU A 139 -9.11 -15.36 -6.72
N PRO A 140 -10.00 -16.23 -7.25
CA PRO A 140 -10.48 -17.42 -6.52
C PRO A 140 -9.35 -18.35 -6.07
N ARG A 141 -8.28 -18.47 -6.86
CA ARG A 141 -7.10 -19.28 -6.51
C ARG A 141 -6.34 -18.71 -5.31
N VAL A 142 -6.20 -17.40 -5.24
CA VAL A 142 -5.54 -16.70 -4.14
C VAL A 142 -6.40 -16.78 -2.87
N GLN A 143 -7.70 -16.50 -2.99
CA GLN A 143 -8.66 -16.65 -1.90
C GLN A 143 -8.67 -18.06 -1.31
N LYS A 144 -8.73 -19.09 -2.17
CA LYS A 144 -8.71 -20.50 -1.72
C LYS A 144 -7.40 -20.87 -1.04
N TYR A 145 -6.27 -20.38 -1.54
CA TYR A 145 -4.95 -20.65 -0.97
C TYR A 145 -4.78 -20.05 0.44
N TYR A 146 -5.50 -18.96 0.76
CA TYR A 146 -5.50 -18.29 2.07
C TYR A 146 -6.79 -18.51 2.88
N SER A 147 -7.63 -19.48 2.51
CA SER A 147 -8.81 -19.86 3.29
C SER A 147 -8.41 -20.55 4.60
N GLN A 148 -9.11 -20.23 5.70
CA GLN A 148 -8.89 -20.86 7.01
C GLN A 148 -9.85 -22.01 7.30
N HIS A 149 -10.95 -22.14 6.54
CA HIS A 149 -11.83 -23.30 6.62
C HIS A 149 -11.44 -24.35 5.58
N HIS A 150 -11.12 -25.56 6.07
CA HIS A 150 -11.10 -26.81 5.33
C HIS A 150 -12.35 -27.61 5.65
#